data_AF-A0A1H4KWU0-F1
#
_entry.id   AF-A0A1H4KWU0-F1
#
_cell.length_a   1.000
_cell.length_b   1.000
_cell.length_c   1.000
_cell.angle_alpha   90.00
_cell.angle_beta   90.00
_cell.angle_gamma   90.00
#
_symmetry.space_group_name_H-M   'P 1'
#
loop_
_entity.id
_entity.type
_entity.pdbx_description
1 polymer ?
#
loop_
_entity_poly.entity_id
_entity_poly.type
_entity_poly.pdbx_seq_one_letter_code
_entity_poly.pdbx_strand_id
1 'polypeptide(L)'
;MAKKDRTTDAAKDKDREKWMARFQVRLVTQPGVDRAIVLQAVKEVTTHCEETGEDPRTAFGDPDAHAVQVAARLVPEDRAARGRRNNALVDALGSVRDAVGKIGGV
;
A
#
# COMPACT_ATOMS: atom_id res chain seq x y z
N MET A 1 -11.53 7.30 -37.20
CA MET A 1 -11.31 6.02 -36.48
C MET A 1 -11.00 6.38 -35.03
N ALA A 2 -11.96 6.31 -34.08
CA ALA A 2 -11.73 6.75 -32.69
C ALA A 2 -12.77 6.16 -31.69
N LYS A 3 -13.20 4.91 -31.90
CA LYS A 3 -14.25 4.26 -31.09
C LYS A 3 -13.80 2.97 -30.41
N LYS A 4 -12.58 2.48 -30.69
CA LYS A 4 -12.07 1.20 -30.15
C LYS A 4 -11.25 1.35 -28.86
N ASP A 5 -10.56 2.47 -28.69
CA ASP A 5 -9.75 2.72 -27.48
C ASP A 5 -10.60 2.93 -26.23
N ARG A 6 -11.64 3.77 -26.29
CA ARG A 6 -12.38 4.19 -25.09
C ARG A 6 -13.11 3.04 -24.38
N THR A 7 -13.56 2.01 -25.11
CA THR A 7 -14.19 0.82 -24.50
C THR A 7 -13.15 -0.13 -23.89
N THR A 8 -11.96 -0.19 -24.48
CA THR A 8 -10.85 -1.02 -23.96
C THR A 8 -10.27 -0.39 -22.69
N ASP A 9 -10.12 0.93 -22.69
CA ASP A 9 -9.64 1.71 -21.55
C ASP A 9 -10.60 1.62 -20.35
N ALA A 10 -11.90 1.80 -20.57
CA ALA A 10 -12.90 1.66 -19.51
C ALA A 10 -13.03 0.24 -18.96
N ALA A 11 -12.83 -0.79 -19.80
CA ALA A 11 -12.81 -2.18 -19.35
C ALA A 11 -11.56 -2.50 -18.52
N LYS A 12 -10.40 -1.95 -18.91
CA LYS A 12 -9.14 -2.05 -18.16
C LYS A 12 -9.21 -1.38 -16.80
N ASP A 13 -9.79 -0.18 -16.71
CA ASP A 13 -9.94 0.52 -15.43
C ASP A 13 -10.86 -0.27 -14.46
N LYS A 14 -11.96 -0.84 -14.96
CA LYS A 14 -12.85 -1.73 -14.19
C LYS A 14 -12.16 -3.01 -13.72
N ASP A 15 -11.30 -3.62 -14.54
CA ASP A 15 -10.52 -4.80 -14.17
C ASP A 15 -9.47 -4.45 -13.13
N ARG A 16 -8.81 -3.28 -13.27
CA ARG A 16 -7.87 -2.74 -12.29
C ARG A 16 -8.53 -2.48 -10.93
N GLU A 17 -9.68 -1.82 -10.90
CA GLU A 17 -10.44 -1.59 -9.66
C GLU A 17 -10.80 -2.92 -8.98
N LYS A 18 -11.32 -3.90 -9.73
CA LYS A 18 -11.64 -5.23 -9.20
C LYS A 18 -10.40 -5.95 -8.67
N TRP A 19 -9.29 -5.84 -9.38
CA TRP A 19 -8.02 -6.42 -8.97
C TRP A 19 -7.55 -5.80 -7.66
N MET A 20 -7.54 -4.45 -7.54
CA MET A 20 -7.16 -3.74 -6.32
C MET A 20 -8.08 -4.05 -5.14
N ALA A 21 -9.38 -4.15 -5.37
CA ALA A 21 -10.34 -4.50 -4.32
C ALA A 21 -10.09 -5.91 -3.79
N ARG A 22 -9.88 -6.89 -4.68
CA ARG A 22 -9.55 -8.27 -4.28
C ARG A 22 -8.20 -8.37 -3.60
N PHE A 23 -7.19 -7.70 -4.13
CA PHE A 23 -5.85 -7.63 -3.54
C PHE A 23 -5.91 -7.09 -2.11
N GLN A 24 -6.57 -5.94 -1.90
CA GLN A 24 -6.70 -5.34 -0.58
C GLN A 24 -7.47 -6.24 0.39
N VAL A 25 -8.62 -6.78 -0.02
CA VAL A 25 -9.42 -7.70 0.81
C VAL A 25 -8.59 -8.92 1.18
N ARG A 26 -7.85 -9.51 0.24
CA ARG A 26 -7.03 -10.66 0.54
C ARG A 26 -5.89 -10.32 1.48
N LEU A 27 -5.23 -9.18 1.26
CA LEU A 27 -4.10 -8.72 2.05
C LEU A 27 -4.50 -8.45 3.51
N VAL A 28 -5.65 -7.80 3.77
CA VAL A 28 -6.12 -7.58 5.16
C VAL A 28 -6.51 -8.86 5.89
N THR A 29 -6.86 -9.92 5.16
CA THR A 29 -7.15 -11.23 5.78
C THR A 29 -5.90 -12.04 6.10
N GLN A 30 -4.71 -11.58 5.69
CA GLN A 30 -3.46 -12.26 5.99
C GLN A 30 -3.03 -11.99 7.45
N PRO A 31 -2.52 -13.00 8.16
CA PRO A 31 -2.09 -12.86 9.55
C PRO A 31 -0.86 -11.95 9.64
N GLY A 32 -0.92 -10.96 10.55
CA GLY A 32 0.17 -10.01 10.77
C GLY A 32 0.23 -8.86 9.75
N VAL A 33 -0.71 -8.77 8.82
CA VAL A 33 -0.84 -7.60 7.96
C VAL A 33 -1.54 -6.47 8.71
N ASP A 34 -0.80 -5.37 8.86
CA ASP A 34 -1.29 -4.12 9.42
C ASP A 34 -1.64 -3.09 8.34
N ARG A 35 -2.37 -2.04 8.70
CA ARG A 35 -2.74 -0.95 7.78
C ARG A 35 -1.53 -0.34 7.07
N ALA A 36 -0.38 -0.25 7.74
CA ALA A 36 0.86 0.27 7.14
C ALA A 36 1.37 -0.63 6.00
N ILE A 37 1.28 -1.95 6.15
CA ILE A 37 1.65 -2.93 5.12
C ILE A 37 0.71 -2.83 3.93
N VAL A 38 -0.59 -2.71 4.19
CA VAL A 38 -1.59 -2.53 3.12
C VAL A 38 -1.32 -1.25 2.32
N LEU A 39 -1.07 -0.13 3.01
CA LEU A 39 -0.76 1.14 2.36
C LEU A 39 0.54 1.08 1.55
N GLN A 40 1.58 0.43 2.09
CA GLN A 40 2.85 0.25 1.39
C GLN A 40 2.68 -0.62 0.14
N ALA A 41 1.95 -1.73 0.25
CA ALA A 41 1.67 -2.64 -0.84
C ALA A 41 0.84 -1.98 -1.95
N VAL A 42 -0.22 -1.25 -1.60
CA VAL A 42 -1.03 -0.50 -2.57
C VAL A 42 -0.17 0.55 -3.27
N LYS A 43 0.69 1.26 -2.52
CA LYS A 43 1.60 2.25 -3.11
C LYS A 43 2.55 1.61 -4.14
N GLU A 44 3.16 0.47 -3.83
CA GLU A 44 4.06 -0.22 -4.78
C GLU A 44 3.32 -0.62 -6.07
N VAL A 45 2.12 -1.17 -5.96
CA VAL A 45 1.32 -1.54 -7.13
C VAL A 45 0.92 -0.31 -7.94
N THR A 46 0.49 0.78 -7.28
CA THR A 46 0.12 2.02 -7.95
C THR A 46 1.32 2.62 -8.67
N THR A 47 2.46 2.77 -8.00
CA THR A 47 3.69 3.31 -8.60
C THR A 47 4.14 2.47 -9.79
N HIS A 48 4.13 1.14 -9.69
CA HIS A 48 4.50 0.28 -10.81
C HIS A 48 3.55 0.43 -12.00
N CYS A 49 2.23 0.54 -11.74
CA CYS A 49 1.23 0.77 -12.78
C CYS A 49 1.41 2.14 -13.45
N GLU A 50 1.80 3.17 -12.69
CA GLU A 50 2.14 4.50 -13.23
C GLU A 50 3.44 4.50 -14.05
N GLU A 51 4.46 3.76 -13.59
CA GLU A 51 5.77 3.70 -14.25
C GLU A 51 5.75 2.88 -15.54
N THR A 52 5.06 1.73 -15.53
CA THR A 52 4.99 0.81 -16.67
C THR A 52 3.84 1.14 -17.61
N GLY A 53 2.81 1.85 -17.13
CA GLY A 53 1.54 2.01 -17.83
C GLY A 53 0.79 0.69 -18.04
N GLU A 54 1.22 -0.39 -17.38
CA GLU A 54 0.70 -1.73 -17.60
C GLU A 54 -0.36 -2.11 -16.55
N ASP A 55 -1.34 -2.90 -16.96
CA ASP A 55 -2.40 -3.37 -16.07
C ASP A 55 -1.80 -4.24 -14.95
N PRO A 56 -2.22 -4.07 -13.68
CA PRO A 56 -1.65 -4.83 -12.57
C PRO A 56 -1.89 -6.34 -12.71
N ARG A 57 -2.93 -6.75 -13.43
CA ARG A 57 -3.16 -8.16 -13.75
C ARG A 57 -2.11 -8.75 -14.70
N THR A 58 -1.57 -7.95 -15.60
CA THR A 58 -0.52 -8.35 -16.53
C THR A 58 0.85 -8.35 -15.84
N ALA A 59 1.13 -7.30 -15.05
CA ALA A 59 2.40 -7.15 -14.35
C ALA A 59 2.55 -8.11 -13.14
N PHE A 60 1.50 -8.25 -12.34
CA PHE A 60 1.53 -8.98 -11.06
C PHE A 60 0.77 -10.31 -11.08
N GLY A 61 -0.03 -10.55 -12.11
CA GLY A 61 -0.82 -11.78 -12.24
C GLY A 61 -2.06 -11.79 -11.35
N ASP A 62 -2.28 -12.89 -10.64
CA ASP A 62 -3.46 -13.08 -9.80
C ASP A 62 -3.40 -12.26 -8.50
N PRO A 63 -4.45 -11.49 -8.16
CA PRO A 63 -4.45 -10.62 -6.99
C PRO A 63 -4.36 -11.39 -5.66
N ASP A 64 -4.89 -12.61 -5.57
CA ASP A 64 -4.85 -13.41 -4.33
C ASP A 64 -3.43 -13.93 -4.11
N ALA A 65 -2.84 -14.51 -5.16
CA ALA A 65 -1.47 -15.00 -5.12
C ALA A 65 -0.47 -13.88 -4.86
N HIS A 66 -0.67 -12.70 -5.46
CA HIS A 66 0.18 -11.54 -5.21
C HIS A 66 0.02 -11.04 -3.76
N ALA A 67 -1.21 -10.98 -3.22
CA ALA A 67 -1.43 -10.58 -1.82
C ALA A 67 -0.72 -11.51 -0.82
N VAL A 68 -0.77 -12.83 -1.04
CA VAL A 68 -0.06 -13.80 -0.19
C VAL A 68 1.46 -13.61 -0.27
N GLN A 69 2.00 -13.40 -1.48
CA GLN A 69 3.44 -13.14 -1.67
C GLN A 69 3.88 -11.84 -1.00
N VAL A 70 3.11 -10.77 -1.16
CA VAL A 70 3.38 -9.47 -0.54
C VAL A 70 3.30 -9.57 0.97
N ALA A 71 2.31 -10.26 1.53
CA ALA A 71 2.22 -10.48 2.98
C ALA A 71 3.42 -11.30 3.49
N ALA A 72 3.79 -12.38 2.80
CA ALA A 72 4.93 -13.21 3.18
C ALA A 72 6.26 -12.43 3.20
N ARG A 73 6.42 -11.45 2.30
CA ARG A 73 7.61 -10.57 2.26
C ARG A 73 7.53 -9.46 3.30
N LEU A 74 6.42 -8.73 3.36
CA LEU A 74 6.30 -7.50 4.13
C LEU A 74 5.97 -7.71 5.61
N VAL A 75 5.29 -8.78 6.01
CA VAL A 75 5.00 -9.05 7.44
C VAL A 75 6.29 -9.25 8.26
N PRO A 76 7.28 -10.08 7.84
CA PRO A 76 8.55 -10.18 8.56
C PRO A 76 9.40 -8.92 8.46
N GLU A 77 9.44 -8.24 7.30
CA GLU A 77 10.15 -6.95 7.14
C GLU A 77 9.53 -5.84 7.98
N ASP A 78 8.20 -5.70 8.05
CA ASP A 78 7.52 -4.69 8.86
C ASP A 78 7.68 -4.98 10.34
N ARG A 79 7.73 -6.24 10.77
CA ARG A 79 8.06 -6.57 12.16
C ARG A 79 9.46 -6.08 12.54
N ALA A 80 10.44 -6.23 11.64
CA ALA A 80 11.79 -5.69 11.84
C ALA A 80 11.81 -4.15 11.72
N ALA A 81 11.04 -3.58 10.80
CA ALA A 81 10.94 -2.14 10.59
C ALA A 81 10.17 -1.44 11.71
N ARG A 82 9.16 -2.06 12.34
CA ARG A 82 8.43 -1.54 13.50
C ARG A 82 9.35 -1.33 14.69
N GLY A 83 10.33 -2.21 14.89
CA GLY A 83 11.39 -1.99 15.88
C GLY A 83 12.14 -0.66 15.68
N ARG A 84 12.24 -0.18 14.44
CA ARG A 84 12.91 1.08 14.09
C ARG A 84 11.95 2.27 13.91
N ARG A 85 10.77 2.06 13.33
CA ARG A 85 9.75 3.09 13.06
C ARG A 85 9.01 3.52 14.31
N ASN A 86 8.77 2.61 15.26
CA ASN A 86 8.11 2.99 16.52
C ASN A 86 8.96 4.03 17.25
N ASN A 87 10.30 3.88 17.23
CA ASN A 87 11.21 4.87 17.80
C ASN A 87 11.17 6.24 17.06
N ALA A 88 11.05 6.24 15.73
CA ALA A 88 11.01 7.49 14.95
C ALA A 88 9.65 8.23 15.05
N LEU A 89 8.53 7.51 15.16
CA LEU A 89 7.20 8.11 15.32
C LEU A 89 6.93 8.56 16.77
N VAL A 90 7.41 7.82 17.78
CA VAL A 90 7.34 8.30 19.17
C VAL A 90 8.28 9.48 19.41
N ASP A 91 9.40 9.58 18.67
CA ASP A 91 10.27 10.76 18.68
C ASP A 91 9.59 11.96 18.01
N ALA A 92 8.97 11.77 16.84
CA ALA A 92 8.22 12.84 16.16
C ALA A 92 7.01 13.35 16.96
N LEU A 93 6.27 12.45 17.63
CA LEU A 93 5.14 12.81 18.51
C LEU A 93 5.57 13.30 19.90
N GLY A 94 6.74 12.89 20.38
CA GLY A 94 7.37 13.42 21.59
C GLY A 94 7.86 14.85 21.39
N SER A 95 8.50 15.13 20.25
CA SER A 95 8.98 16.47 19.89
C SER A 95 7.87 17.50 19.80
N VAL A 96 6.68 17.17 19.28
CA VAL A 96 5.56 18.14 19.23
C VAL A 96 4.99 18.42 20.62
N ARG A 97 5.01 17.44 21.53
CA ARG A 97 4.57 17.62 22.93
C ARG A 97 5.58 18.41 23.76
N ASP A 98 6.88 18.23 23.52
CA ASP A 98 7.92 19.04 24.17
C ASP A 98 7.92 20.48 23.66
N ALA A 99 7.65 20.66 22.35
CA ALA A 99 7.48 21.98 21.74
C ALA A 99 6.29 22.76 22.30
N VAL A 100 5.20 22.07 22.70
CA VAL A 100 4.02 22.74 23.30
C VAL A 100 4.21 23.03 24.80
N GLY A 101 5.07 22.28 25.50
CA GLY A 101 5.40 22.52 26.91
C GLY A 101 6.32 23.73 27.15
N LYS A 102 7.12 24.14 26.15
CA LYS A 102 8.01 25.31 26.24
C LYS A 102 7.26 26.66 26.18
N ILE A 103 5.97 26.66 25.84
CA ILE A 103 5.16 27.88 25.67
C ILE A 103 4.36 28.23 26.95
N GLY A 104 4.36 27.35 27.96
CA GLY A 104 3.59 27.50 29.20
C GLY A 104 4.45 27.68 30.46
N GLY A 105 5.57 28.40 30.37
CA GLY A 105 6.41 28.75 31.52
C GLY A 105 6.42 30.26 31.76
N VAL A 106 5.43 30.76 32.51
CA VAL A 106 5.50 32.01 33.28
C VAL A 106 4.85 31.77 34.64
#